data_AF-A0AAD4WIB2-F1
#
_entry.id   AF-A0AAD4WIB2-F1
#
_cell.length_a   1.000
_cell.length_b   1.000
_cell.length_c   1.000
_cell.angle_alpha   90.00
_cell.angle_beta   90.00
_cell.angle_gamma   90.00
#
_symmetry.space_group_name_H-M   'P 1'
#
loop_
_entity.id
_entity.type
_entity.pdbx_description
1 polymer ?
#
loop_
_entity_poly.entity_id
_entity_poly.type
_entity_poly.pdbx_seq_one_letter_code
_entity_poly.pdbx_strand_id
1 'polypeptide(L)'
;MKLIHARSLDILDYMCEVVKHLDTQEMKDGLVYAAIFRAVQRGIIEFVIRLCKVDPDILWENNSMGRNIFQYSIECRQEKVYSLIYGVGQRNLIATFADASGNDMLHLAGMLSPTEKLDRISGAALRMQRERQWFKEVKSLVVLPSGVGAFNKQGMRPHELFTQNHNKLKEEGEKWMKDAPTSCTVVGALTITIMFAAAFTVPGGTNGGTGFPLFLDEKMFLVFIVSDAISLFYFFLFFGNSLG
;
A
#
# COMPACT_ATOMS: atom_id res chain seq x y z
N MET A 1 -11.38 11.94 21.43
CA MET A 1 -10.66 12.27 20.16
C MET A 1 -11.14 13.59 19.52
N LYS A 2 -12.42 14.00 19.63
CA LYS A 2 -12.95 15.22 18.97
C LYS A 2 -12.41 16.56 19.50
N LEU A 3 -12.19 16.71 20.81
CA LEU A 3 -11.75 17.99 21.41
C LEU A 3 -10.30 18.36 21.06
N ILE A 4 -9.38 17.38 21.08
CA ILE A 4 -7.97 17.60 20.74
C ILE A 4 -7.85 17.96 19.26
N HIS A 5 -8.57 17.26 18.38
CA HIS A 5 -8.59 17.56 16.95
C HIS A 5 -9.14 18.97 16.66
N ALA A 6 -10.25 19.37 17.29
CA ALA A 6 -10.80 20.71 17.14
C ALA A 6 -9.79 21.80 17.56
N ARG A 7 -9.17 21.65 18.74
CA ARG A 7 -8.13 22.59 19.19
C ARG A 7 -6.93 22.64 18.26
N SER A 8 -6.51 21.51 17.69
CA SER A 8 -5.43 21.48 16.70
C SER A 8 -5.79 22.24 15.42
N LEU A 9 -7.05 22.21 15.01
CA LEU A 9 -7.53 23.02 13.87
C LEU A 9 -7.57 24.50 14.20
N ASP A 10 -8.01 24.89 15.41
CA ASP A 10 -8.03 26.30 15.84
C ASP A 10 -6.60 26.89 15.87
N ILE A 11 -5.64 26.12 16.40
CA ILE A 11 -4.22 26.51 16.39
C ILE A 11 -3.71 26.66 14.96
N LEU A 12 -4.06 25.71 14.09
CA LEU A 12 -3.67 25.76 12.68
C LEU A 12 -4.28 26.98 11.97
N ASP A 13 -5.54 27.33 12.25
CA ASP A 13 -6.16 28.54 11.70
C ASP A 13 -5.44 29.80 12.18
N TYR A 14 -5.10 29.90 13.47
CA TYR A 14 -4.31 31.02 13.99
C TYR A 14 -2.92 31.10 13.34
N MET A 15 -2.23 29.96 13.19
CA MET A 15 -0.94 29.91 12.51
C MET A 15 -1.06 30.37 11.06
N CYS A 16 -2.10 29.95 10.35
CA CYS A 16 -2.39 30.37 8.99
C CYS A 16 -2.63 31.88 8.89
N GLU A 17 -3.32 32.50 9.86
CA GLU A 17 -3.46 33.96 9.91
C GLU A 17 -2.12 34.67 10.10
N VAL A 18 -1.25 34.16 10.97
CA VAL A 18 0.09 34.74 11.17
C VAL A 18 0.92 34.64 9.87
N VAL A 19 0.93 33.47 9.22
CA VAL A 19 1.74 33.22 8.02
C VAL A 19 1.39 34.16 6.86
N LYS A 20 0.12 34.62 6.73
CA LYS A 20 -0.29 35.58 5.69
C LYS A 20 0.50 36.89 5.71
N HIS A 21 1.07 37.24 6.86
CA HIS A 21 1.74 38.50 7.08
C HIS A 21 3.26 38.37 7.14
N LEU A 22 3.79 37.16 7.02
CA LEU A 22 5.23 36.90 7.05
C LEU A 22 5.83 36.96 5.65
N ASP A 23 7.04 37.48 5.55
CA ASP A 23 7.86 37.31 4.34
C ASP A 23 8.59 35.96 4.32
N THR A 24 9.24 35.65 3.19
CA THR A 24 9.97 34.39 3.00
C THR A 24 11.07 34.17 4.04
N GLN A 25 11.75 35.23 4.49
CA GLN A 25 12.82 35.13 5.48
C GLN A 25 12.24 34.86 6.86
N GLU A 26 11.17 35.55 7.24
CA GLU A 26 10.45 35.32 8.49
C GLU A 26 9.85 33.91 8.55
N MET A 27 9.33 33.39 7.43
CA MET A 27 8.85 32.01 7.34
C MET A 27 9.98 30.98 7.52
N LYS A 28 11.19 31.27 7.01
CA LYS A 28 12.38 30.43 7.22
C LYS A 28 12.81 30.45 8.68
N ASP A 29 12.94 31.63 9.26
CA ASP A 29 13.38 31.82 10.65
C ASP A 29 12.37 31.23 11.64
N GLY A 30 11.07 31.32 11.32
CA GLY A 30 9.97 30.70 12.05
C GLY A 30 9.80 29.19 11.81
N LEU A 31 10.67 28.55 11.04
CA LEU A 31 10.66 27.12 10.74
C LEU A 31 9.38 26.61 10.05
N VAL A 32 8.65 27.48 9.35
CA VAL A 32 7.39 27.11 8.67
C VAL A 32 7.63 26.04 7.60
N TYR A 33 8.70 26.21 6.81
CA TYR A 33 9.08 25.22 5.79
C TYR A 33 9.51 23.88 6.40
N ALA A 34 10.24 23.89 7.51
CA ALA A 34 10.58 22.66 8.21
C ALA A 34 9.31 21.94 8.74
N ALA A 35 8.35 22.71 9.26
CA ALA A 35 7.08 22.19 9.75
C ALA A 35 6.24 21.56 8.63
N ILE A 36 6.17 22.18 7.44
CA ILE A 36 5.40 21.59 6.34
C ILE A 36 6.03 20.29 5.83
N PHE A 37 7.35 20.21 5.68
CA PHE A 37 7.98 18.94 5.30
C PHE A 37 7.79 17.86 6.38
N ARG A 38 7.78 18.24 7.66
CA ARG A 38 7.44 17.32 8.74
C ARG A 38 6.00 16.83 8.65
N ALA A 39 5.06 17.71 8.31
CA ALA A 39 3.66 17.35 8.09
C ALA A 39 3.51 16.41 6.88
N VAL A 40 4.20 16.67 5.77
CA VAL A 40 4.28 15.78 4.61
C VAL A 40 4.77 14.41 5.04
N GLN A 41 5.92 14.31 5.72
CA GLN A 41 6.49 13.04 6.19
C GLN A 41 5.49 12.22 7.02
N ARG A 42 4.74 12.90 7.91
CA ARG A 42 3.75 12.26 8.79
C ARG A 42 2.42 11.96 8.10
N GLY A 43 2.14 12.57 6.96
CA GLY A 43 0.88 12.44 6.21
C GLY A 43 -0.25 13.31 6.79
N ILE A 44 0.07 14.44 7.42
CA ILE A 44 -0.90 15.37 8.00
C ILE A 44 -1.42 16.28 6.87
N ILE A 45 -2.36 15.77 6.09
CA ILE A 45 -2.85 16.41 4.87
C ILE A 45 -3.53 17.75 5.12
N GLU A 46 -4.29 17.89 6.20
CA GLU A 46 -5.03 19.12 6.53
C GLU A 46 -4.09 20.31 6.71
N PHE A 47 -2.94 20.07 7.35
CA PHE A 47 -1.89 21.06 7.56
C PHE A 47 -1.27 21.51 6.23
N VAL A 48 -0.93 20.56 5.36
CA VAL A 48 -0.36 20.84 4.04
C VAL A 48 -1.33 21.65 3.18
N ILE A 49 -2.61 21.25 3.14
CA ILE A 49 -3.64 21.95 2.35
C ILE A 49 -3.80 23.40 2.83
N ARG A 50 -3.92 23.62 4.15
CA ARG A 50 -4.18 24.97 4.68
C ARG A 50 -3.00 25.91 4.44
N LEU A 51 -1.77 25.46 4.65
CA LEU A 51 -0.60 26.29 4.37
C LEU A 51 -0.45 26.61 2.88
N CYS A 52 -0.60 25.63 1.98
CA CYS A 52 -0.49 25.88 0.54
C CYS A 52 -1.60 26.82 0.00
N LYS A 53 -2.72 26.95 0.71
CA LYS A 53 -3.78 27.91 0.38
C LYS A 53 -3.46 29.33 0.84
N VAL A 54 -2.76 29.46 1.97
CA VAL A 54 -2.32 30.75 2.52
C VAL A 54 -1.17 31.30 1.69
N ASP A 55 -0.17 30.46 1.44
CA ASP A 55 0.99 30.79 0.64
C ASP A 55 1.23 29.67 -0.41
N PRO A 56 0.82 29.90 -1.67
CA PRO A 56 1.08 28.98 -2.77
C PRO A 56 2.57 28.80 -3.10
N ASP A 57 3.45 29.72 -2.69
CA ASP A 57 4.87 29.66 -3.04
C ASP A 57 5.59 28.50 -2.35
N ILE A 58 5.01 28.02 -1.25
CA ILE A 58 5.38 26.77 -0.57
C ILE A 58 5.50 25.58 -1.53
N LEU A 59 4.72 25.54 -2.62
CA LEU A 59 4.78 24.46 -3.60
C LEU A 59 6.14 24.39 -4.35
N TRP A 60 6.86 25.50 -4.39
CA TRP A 60 8.17 25.65 -5.06
C TRP A 60 9.34 25.48 -4.11
N GLU A 61 9.09 25.42 -2.81
CA GLU A 61 10.11 25.24 -1.80
C GLU A 61 10.58 23.79 -1.72
N ASN A 62 11.86 23.63 -1.41
CA ASN A 62 12.52 22.35 -1.38
C ASN A 62 13.06 22.05 0.02
N ASN A 63 13.03 20.77 0.41
CA ASN A 63 13.71 20.33 1.61
C ASN A 63 15.24 20.32 1.40
N SER A 64 15.98 19.93 2.44
CA SER A 64 17.45 19.83 2.39
C SER A 64 18.00 18.85 1.33
N MET A 65 17.15 17.95 0.81
CA MET A 65 17.50 17.01 -0.26
C MET A 65 17.14 17.55 -1.66
N GLY A 66 16.67 18.79 -1.77
CA GLY A 66 16.21 19.38 -3.02
C GLY A 66 14.86 18.84 -3.49
N ARG A 67 14.04 18.30 -2.58
CA ARG A 67 12.75 17.70 -2.92
C ARG A 67 11.61 18.64 -2.56
N ASN A 68 10.72 18.90 -3.51
CA ASN A 68 9.47 19.60 -3.24
C ASN A 68 8.50 18.71 -2.44
N ILE A 69 7.38 19.28 -2.00
CA ILE A 69 6.41 18.58 -1.14
C ILE A 69 5.87 17.28 -1.77
N PHE A 70 5.72 17.24 -3.10
CA PHE A 70 5.17 16.07 -3.80
C PHE A 70 6.23 14.97 -3.93
N GLN A 71 7.44 15.33 -4.35
CA GLN A 71 8.60 14.43 -4.37
C GLN A 71 8.84 13.81 -2.99
N TYR A 72 8.80 14.61 -1.93
CA TYR A 72 9.00 14.10 -0.56
C TYR A 72 7.84 13.23 -0.08
N SER A 73 6.60 13.55 -0.48
CA SER A 73 5.44 12.70 -0.20
C SER A 73 5.55 11.32 -0.87
N ILE A 74 6.18 11.24 -2.05
CA ILE A 74 6.41 9.98 -2.77
C ILE A 74 7.37 9.08 -2.01
N GLU A 75 8.52 9.64 -1.62
CA GLU A 75 9.50 8.93 -0.80
C GLU A 75 8.87 8.41 0.51
N CYS A 76 8.06 9.23 1.17
CA CYS A 76 7.42 8.88 2.44
C CYS A 76 6.17 8.00 2.33
N ARG A 77 5.76 7.59 1.11
CA ARG A 77 4.54 6.82 0.83
C ARG A 77 3.26 7.48 1.35
N GLN A 78 3.14 8.79 1.19
CA GLN A 78 2.00 9.58 1.69
C GLN A 78 1.04 9.88 0.55
N GLU A 79 0.29 8.85 0.15
CA GLU A 79 -0.59 8.83 -1.04
C GLU A 79 -1.55 10.02 -1.08
N LYS A 80 -2.16 10.36 0.06
CA LYS A 80 -3.11 11.47 0.16
C LYS A 80 -2.45 12.83 -0.12
N VAL A 81 -1.24 13.06 0.38
CA VAL A 81 -0.50 14.30 0.14
C VAL A 81 -0.05 14.36 -1.33
N TYR A 82 0.46 13.25 -1.87
CA TYR A 82 0.82 13.15 -3.28
C TYR A 82 -0.37 13.48 -4.19
N SER A 83 -1.56 12.97 -3.88
CA SER A 83 -2.78 13.18 -4.69
C SER A 83 -3.16 14.66 -4.86
N LEU A 84 -2.67 15.56 -4.00
CA LEU A 84 -2.90 17.00 -4.14
C LEU A 84 -2.29 17.56 -5.44
N ILE A 85 -1.29 16.90 -6.03
CA ILE A 85 -0.66 17.33 -7.28
C ILE A 85 -1.64 17.44 -8.44
N TYR A 86 -2.71 16.61 -8.45
CA TYR A 86 -3.72 16.63 -9.50
C TYR A 86 -4.54 17.93 -9.50
N GLY A 87 -4.63 18.62 -8.35
CA GLY A 87 -5.29 19.91 -8.21
C GLY A 87 -4.40 21.12 -8.50
N VAL A 88 -3.11 20.92 -8.78
CA VAL A 88 -2.16 22.00 -9.05
C VAL A 88 -2.10 22.28 -10.56
N GLY A 89 -2.41 23.52 -10.95
CA GLY A 89 -2.42 23.91 -12.37
C GLY A 89 -1.07 23.70 -13.08
N GLN A 90 0.04 23.91 -12.37
CA GLN A 90 1.42 23.77 -12.90
C GLN A 90 2.04 22.38 -12.63
N ARG A 91 1.22 21.35 -12.39
CA ARG A 91 1.69 20.00 -12.04
C ARG A 91 2.72 19.41 -13.01
N ASN A 92 2.59 19.69 -14.31
CA ASN A 92 3.51 19.17 -15.32
C ASN A 92 4.92 19.71 -15.12
N LEU A 93 5.06 21.00 -14.80
CA LEU A 93 6.35 21.62 -14.48
C LEU A 93 6.94 21.03 -13.20
N ILE A 94 6.12 20.93 -12.14
CA ILE A 94 6.52 20.35 -10.85
C ILE A 94 7.03 18.90 -11.02
N ALA A 95 6.39 18.13 -11.90
CA ALA A 95 6.79 16.76 -12.20
C ALA A 95 8.14 16.64 -12.92
N THR A 96 8.64 17.72 -13.54
CA THR A 96 9.94 17.71 -14.25
C THR A 96 11.15 17.94 -13.35
N PHE A 97 10.95 18.44 -12.12
CA PHE A 97 12.07 18.72 -11.22
C PHE A 97 12.78 17.43 -10.78
N ALA A 98 14.09 17.55 -10.59
CA ALA A 98 14.94 16.52 -10.02
C ALA A 98 15.48 16.98 -8.66
N ASP A 99 15.70 16.03 -7.74
CA ASP A 99 16.28 16.33 -6.44
C ASP A 99 17.79 16.65 -6.52
N ALA A 100 18.42 16.93 -5.37
CA ALA A 100 19.85 17.24 -5.32
C ALA A 100 20.76 16.11 -5.86
N SER A 101 20.26 14.87 -5.93
CA SER A 101 20.95 13.70 -6.49
C SER A 101 20.53 13.38 -7.93
N GLY A 102 19.74 14.24 -8.57
CA GLY A 102 19.24 14.05 -9.93
C GLY A 102 18.12 12.99 -10.02
N ASN A 103 17.47 12.66 -8.90
CA ASN A 103 16.34 11.73 -8.89
C ASN A 103 15.06 12.47 -9.29
N ASP A 104 14.39 11.96 -10.32
CA ASP A 104 13.00 12.33 -10.62
C ASP A 104 12.01 11.67 -9.64
N MET A 105 10.72 11.98 -9.79
CA MET A 105 9.65 11.38 -8.98
C MET A 105 9.64 9.85 -9.01
N LEU A 106 10.03 9.22 -10.13
CA LEU A 106 10.00 7.78 -10.28
C LEU A 106 11.19 7.10 -9.58
N HIS A 107 12.37 7.73 -9.57
CA HIS A 107 13.50 7.31 -8.74
C HIS A 107 13.13 7.35 -7.25
N LEU A 108 12.43 8.40 -6.80
CA LEU A 108 11.97 8.51 -5.41
C LEU A 108 10.96 7.41 -5.03
N ALA A 109 10.09 7.01 -5.96
CA ALA A 109 9.23 5.84 -5.79
C ALA A 109 10.04 4.53 -5.74
N GLY A 110 11.24 4.51 -6.32
CA GLY A 110 12.22 3.42 -6.28
C GLY A 110 13.06 3.34 -5.00
N MET A 111 12.99 4.32 -4.11
CA MET A 111 13.70 4.31 -2.82
C MET A 111 12.90 3.58 -1.75
N LEU A 112 13.57 2.98 -0.77
CA LEU A 112 12.88 2.46 0.41
C LEU A 112 12.27 3.61 1.23
N SER A 113 11.02 3.45 1.65
CA SER A 113 10.34 4.44 2.49
C SER A 113 11.09 4.62 3.82
N PRO A 114 11.45 5.86 4.20
CA PRO A 114 12.01 6.16 5.52
C PRO A 114 11.03 5.93 6.66
N THR A 115 9.73 5.83 6.34
CA THR A 115 8.68 5.66 7.34
C THR A 115 8.34 4.17 7.45
N GLU A 116 8.57 3.58 8.63
CA GLU A 116 8.23 2.20 9.03
C GLU A 116 6.73 1.85 8.96
N LYS A 117 5.89 2.66 8.29
CA LYS A 117 4.43 2.45 8.17
C LYS A 117 4.03 1.18 7.38
N LEU A 118 4.99 0.38 6.88
CA LEU A 118 4.73 -0.94 6.32
C LEU A 118 4.72 -2.06 7.39
N ASP A 119 5.14 -1.78 8.62
CA ASP A 119 5.44 -2.85 9.59
C ASP A 119 4.25 -3.42 10.33
N ARG A 120 3.05 -2.85 10.19
CA ARG A 120 2.05 -3.15 11.22
C ARG A 120 1.39 -4.52 11.16
N ILE A 121 1.37 -5.28 10.04
CA ILE A 121 0.83 -6.66 9.97
C ILE A 121 1.19 -7.42 8.65
N SER A 122 1.63 -6.76 7.57
CA SER A 122 1.68 -7.39 6.23
C SER A 122 3.00 -8.13 5.95
N GLY A 123 2.93 -9.40 5.53
CA GLY A 123 4.09 -10.22 5.14
C GLY A 123 4.90 -9.62 3.98
N ALA A 124 6.16 -10.01 3.85
CA ALA A 124 7.13 -9.42 2.91
C ALA A 124 6.64 -9.38 1.45
N ALA A 125 5.90 -10.40 1.00
CA ALA A 125 5.31 -10.44 -0.34
C ALA A 125 4.26 -9.34 -0.57
N LEU A 126 3.39 -9.09 0.42
CA LEU A 126 2.37 -8.04 0.36
C LEU A 126 3.01 -6.65 0.42
N ARG A 127 4.11 -6.49 1.17
CA ARG A 127 4.90 -5.26 1.16
C ARG A 127 5.48 -5.01 -0.22
N MET A 128 6.13 -6.02 -0.82
CA MET A 128 6.67 -5.92 -2.19
C MET A 128 5.58 -5.61 -3.22
N GLN A 129 4.40 -6.23 -3.10
CA GLN A 129 3.25 -5.93 -3.96
C GLN A 129 2.82 -4.45 -3.84
N ARG A 130 2.75 -3.91 -2.61
CA ARG A 130 2.41 -2.51 -2.38
C ARG A 130 3.46 -1.57 -3.00
N GLU A 131 4.75 -1.84 -2.81
CA GLU A 131 5.82 -1.04 -3.42
C GLU A 131 5.73 -1.02 -4.96
N ARG A 132 5.42 -2.18 -5.57
CA ARG A 132 5.18 -2.26 -7.02
C ARG A 132 3.94 -1.47 -7.46
N GLN A 133 2.86 -1.51 -6.69
CA GLN A 133 1.64 -0.75 -6.97
C GLN A 133 1.92 0.75 -6.89
N TRP A 134 2.63 1.18 -5.84
CA TRP A 134 3.04 2.57 -5.65
C TRP A 134 3.91 3.09 -6.79
N PHE A 135 4.90 2.30 -7.22
CA PHE A 135 5.75 2.65 -8.35
C PHE A 135 4.95 2.81 -9.65
N LYS A 136 3.94 1.96 -9.89
CA LYS A 136 3.04 2.08 -11.05
C LYS A 136 2.16 3.34 -10.97
N GLU A 137 1.66 3.67 -9.79
CA GLU A 137 0.83 4.86 -9.58
C GLU A 137 1.62 6.13 -9.92
N VAL A 138 2.82 6.29 -9.34
CA VAL A 138 3.69 7.44 -9.63
C VAL A 138 4.08 7.48 -11.10
N LYS A 139 4.37 6.31 -11.70
CA LYS A 139 4.66 6.22 -13.14
C LYS A 139 3.52 6.74 -13.99
N SER A 140 2.25 6.52 -13.62
CA SER A 140 1.09 6.95 -14.40
C SER A 140 1.01 8.47 -14.60
N LEU A 141 1.44 9.24 -13.59
CA LEU A 141 1.51 10.70 -13.65
C LEU A 141 2.68 11.20 -14.51
N VAL A 142 3.83 10.53 -14.41
CA VAL A 142 5.11 10.94 -15.03
C VAL A 142 5.17 10.66 -16.53
N VAL A 143 4.15 10.02 -17.14
CA VAL A 143 4.11 9.73 -18.59
C VAL A 143 3.98 11.00 -19.47
N LEU A 144 3.79 12.20 -18.91
CA LEU A 144 3.79 13.46 -19.68
C LEU A 144 5.22 13.95 -20.03
N PRO A 145 5.39 14.75 -21.10
CA PRO A 145 6.39 14.54 -22.16
C PRO A 145 7.81 15.08 -21.87
N SER A 146 8.33 14.96 -20.64
CA SER A 146 9.67 15.46 -20.29
C SER A 146 10.77 14.39 -20.31
N GLY A 147 10.61 13.34 -21.11
CA GLY A 147 11.66 12.34 -21.30
C GLY A 147 11.65 11.28 -20.21
N VAL A 148 11.07 10.15 -20.59
CA VAL A 148 11.21 8.85 -19.94
C VAL A 148 12.70 8.56 -19.69
N GLY A 149 13.09 8.40 -18.42
CA GLY A 149 14.32 7.69 -18.05
C GLY A 149 15.63 8.48 -18.17
N ALA A 150 15.69 9.68 -17.59
CA ALA A 150 16.98 10.28 -17.25
C ALA A 150 17.70 9.39 -16.23
N PHE A 151 19.02 9.32 -16.35
CA PHE A 151 19.84 8.71 -15.33
C PHE A 151 19.97 9.70 -14.17
N ASN A 152 19.87 9.20 -12.93
CA ASN A 152 20.26 10.02 -11.79
C ASN A 152 21.79 10.24 -11.79
N LYS A 153 22.32 11.00 -10.82
CA LYS A 153 23.78 11.26 -10.73
C LYS A 153 24.62 10.00 -10.52
N GLN A 154 24.01 8.88 -10.15
CA GLN A 154 24.66 7.57 -10.00
C GLN A 154 24.61 6.74 -11.29
N GLY A 155 24.08 7.28 -12.39
CA GLY A 155 23.98 6.57 -13.65
C GLY A 155 22.91 5.48 -13.65
N MET A 156 21.92 5.54 -12.76
CA MET A 156 20.84 4.56 -12.68
C MET A 156 19.54 5.12 -13.25
N ARG A 157 18.76 4.24 -13.88
CA ARG A 157 17.36 4.52 -14.23
C ARG A 157 16.43 4.21 -13.05
N PRO A 158 15.19 4.74 -13.04
CA PRO A 158 14.27 4.51 -11.92
C PRO A 158 13.98 3.04 -11.61
N HIS A 159 13.86 2.20 -12.65
CA HIS A 159 13.56 0.77 -12.50
C HIS A 159 14.77 -0.04 -11.99
N GLU A 160 15.99 0.37 -12.34
CA GLU A 160 17.24 -0.23 -11.84
C GLU A 160 17.38 0.07 -10.35
N LEU A 161 17.18 1.34 -9.97
CA LEU A 161 17.17 1.78 -8.58
C LEU A 161 16.10 1.04 -7.75
N PHE A 162 14.87 0.92 -8.27
CA PHE A 162 13.79 0.17 -7.61
C PHE A 162 14.21 -1.29 -7.37
N THR A 163 14.74 -1.96 -8.40
CA THR A 163 15.13 -3.37 -8.32
C THR A 163 16.26 -3.57 -7.31
N GLN A 164 17.26 -2.70 -7.33
CA GLN A 164 18.39 -2.74 -6.41
C GLN A 164 17.93 -2.54 -4.95
N ASN A 165 17.18 -1.48 -4.68
CA ASN A 165 16.75 -1.13 -3.32
C ASN A 165 15.78 -2.15 -2.72
N HIS A 166 14.95 -2.80 -3.54
CA HIS A 166 13.95 -3.77 -3.08
C HIS A 166 14.39 -5.23 -3.22
N ASN A 167 15.66 -5.51 -3.56
CA ASN A 167 16.11 -6.90 -3.78
C ASN A 167 15.90 -7.78 -2.54
N LYS A 168 16.29 -7.30 -1.35
CA LYS A 168 16.08 -8.03 -0.10
C LYS A 168 14.60 -8.28 0.19
N LEU A 169 13.75 -7.28 -0.02
CA LEU A 169 12.30 -7.40 0.19
C LEU A 169 11.67 -8.40 -0.81
N LYS A 170 12.18 -8.43 -2.05
CA LYS A 170 11.78 -9.40 -3.05
C LYS A 170 12.14 -10.82 -2.61
N GLU A 171 13.39 -11.06 -2.17
CA GLU A 171 13.83 -12.38 -1.67
C GLU A 171 13.01 -12.84 -0.46
N GLU A 172 12.77 -11.95 0.51
CA GLU A 172 11.91 -12.24 1.66
C GLU A 172 10.46 -12.50 1.25
N GLY A 173 9.96 -11.79 0.23
CA GLY A 173 8.63 -12.01 -0.34
C GLY A 173 8.50 -13.35 -1.04
N GLU A 174 9.51 -13.74 -1.83
CA GLU A 174 9.58 -15.05 -2.47
C GLU A 174 9.61 -16.18 -1.43
N LYS A 175 10.39 -16.02 -0.35
CA LYS A 175 10.40 -16.96 0.77
C LYS A 175 9.04 -17.02 1.45
N TRP A 176 8.44 -15.88 1.77
CA TRP A 176 7.12 -15.81 2.40
C TRP A 176 6.04 -16.52 1.55
N MET A 177 6.07 -16.35 0.23
CA MET A 177 5.15 -17.04 -0.69
C MET A 177 5.40 -18.55 -0.76
N LYS A 178 6.63 -19.00 -0.58
CA LYS A 178 6.98 -20.43 -0.52
C LYS A 178 6.62 -21.09 0.82
N ASP A 179 6.63 -20.32 1.91
CA ASP A 179 6.35 -20.82 3.27
C ASP A 179 4.85 -20.79 3.61
N ALA A 180 4.08 -19.83 3.06
CA ALA A 180 2.63 -19.68 3.25
C ALA A 180 1.77 -20.93 2.93
N PRO A 181 2.10 -21.77 1.92
CA PRO A 181 1.35 -22.98 1.62
C PRO A 181 1.30 -23.97 2.78
N THR A 182 2.30 -24.00 3.68
CA THR A 182 2.35 -24.98 4.78
C THR A 182 1.11 -24.96 5.66
N SER A 183 0.62 -23.77 6.04
CA SER A 183 -0.61 -23.65 6.83
C SER A 183 -1.85 -24.02 6.03
N CYS A 184 -1.88 -23.66 4.74
CA CYS A 184 -2.99 -23.94 3.83
C CYS A 184 -3.11 -25.45 3.54
N THR A 185 -1.98 -26.14 3.38
CA THR A 185 -1.91 -27.58 3.15
C THR A 185 -2.38 -28.37 4.38
N VAL A 186 -2.05 -27.93 5.60
CA VAL A 186 -2.55 -28.59 6.83
C VAL A 186 -4.06 -28.44 6.94
N VAL A 187 -4.60 -27.23 6.76
CA VAL A 187 -6.05 -26.99 6.77
C VAL A 187 -6.73 -27.77 5.64
N GLY A 188 -6.14 -27.79 4.46
CA GLY A 188 -6.64 -28.55 3.30
C GLY A 188 -6.66 -30.06 3.55
N ALA A 189 -5.57 -30.63 4.07
CA ALA A 189 -5.48 -32.05 4.41
C ALA A 189 -6.50 -32.45 5.50
N LEU A 190 -6.66 -31.61 6.52
CA LEU A 190 -7.68 -31.80 7.56
C LEU A 190 -9.10 -31.78 6.97
N THR A 191 -9.37 -30.83 6.06
CA THR A 191 -10.66 -30.68 5.37
C THR A 191 -10.98 -31.91 4.52
N ILE A 192 -10.03 -32.38 3.69
CA ILE A 192 -10.19 -33.63 2.92
C ILE A 192 -10.50 -34.80 3.86
N THR A 193 -9.76 -34.93 4.96
CA THR A 193 -9.89 -36.06 5.87
C THR A 193 -11.28 -36.08 6.51
N ILE A 194 -11.80 -34.92 6.93
CA ILE A 194 -13.14 -34.79 7.49
C ILE A 194 -14.22 -35.12 6.45
N MET A 195 -14.08 -34.63 5.21
CA MET A 195 -15.03 -34.92 4.12
C MET A 195 -15.03 -36.40 3.73
N PHE A 196 -13.85 -37.00 3.56
CA PHE A 196 -13.73 -38.42 3.26
C PHE A 196 -14.32 -39.29 4.38
N ALA A 197 -14.09 -38.93 5.65
CA ALA A 197 -14.74 -39.59 6.77
C ALA A 197 -16.26 -39.45 6.69
N ALA A 198 -16.78 -38.24 6.47
CA ALA A 198 -18.21 -37.96 6.34
C ALA A 198 -18.88 -38.76 5.20
N ALA A 199 -18.20 -38.95 4.07
CA ALA A 199 -18.70 -39.71 2.94
C ALA A 199 -18.82 -41.23 3.22
N PHE A 200 -17.93 -41.79 4.03
CA PHE A 200 -17.93 -43.23 4.36
C PHE A 200 -18.62 -43.57 5.68
N THR A 201 -18.65 -42.64 6.64
CA THR A 201 -19.35 -42.78 7.92
C THR A 201 -20.54 -41.81 7.95
N VAL A 202 -21.46 -42.03 7.03
CA VAL A 202 -22.68 -41.23 6.93
C VAL A 202 -23.47 -41.22 8.25
N PRO A 203 -24.08 -40.09 8.64
CA PRO A 203 -24.90 -40.00 9.85
C PRO A 203 -25.99 -41.07 9.86
N GLY A 204 -26.11 -41.80 10.97
CA GLY A 204 -27.07 -42.91 11.11
C GLY A 204 -26.56 -44.25 10.60
N GLY A 205 -25.47 -44.29 9.83
CA GLY A 205 -24.91 -45.50 9.25
C GLY A 205 -25.66 -46.00 8.00
N THR A 206 -25.26 -47.17 7.52
CA THR A 206 -25.84 -47.82 6.34
C THR A 206 -26.66 -49.04 6.74
N ASN A 207 -27.70 -49.33 5.96
CA ASN A 207 -28.49 -50.53 6.15
C ASN A 207 -27.67 -51.77 5.74
N GLY A 208 -27.43 -52.69 6.67
CA GLY A 208 -26.58 -53.87 6.46
C GLY A 208 -27.03 -54.83 5.36
N GLY A 209 -28.29 -54.75 4.90
CA GLY A 209 -28.80 -55.59 3.80
C GLY A 209 -28.73 -54.94 2.41
N THR A 210 -28.75 -53.61 2.31
CA THR A 210 -28.85 -52.88 1.02
C THR A 210 -27.70 -51.91 0.76
N GLY A 211 -26.93 -51.55 1.79
CA GLY A 211 -25.84 -50.58 1.72
C GLY A 211 -26.29 -49.12 1.67
N PHE A 212 -27.59 -48.83 1.61
CA PHE A 212 -28.10 -47.46 1.56
C PHE A 212 -28.03 -46.75 2.93
N PRO A 213 -27.78 -45.43 2.95
CA PRO A 213 -27.86 -44.62 4.17
C PRO A 213 -29.22 -44.75 4.86
N LEU A 214 -29.22 -44.92 6.19
CA LEU A 214 -30.45 -45.11 6.98
C LEU A 214 -31.37 -43.88 7.00
N PHE A 215 -30.83 -42.68 6.79
CA PHE A 215 -31.58 -41.42 6.79
C PHE A 215 -31.78 -40.83 5.39
N LEU A 216 -31.71 -41.63 4.31
CA LEU A 216 -31.76 -41.13 2.94
C LEU A 216 -32.98 -40.22 2.65
N ASP A 217 -34.14 -40.53 3.22
CA ASP A 217 -35.40 -39.80 3.02
C ASP A 217 -35.56 -38.57 3.93
N GLU A 218 -34.65 -38.36 4.89
CA GLU A 218 -34.69 -37.24 5.82
C GLU A 218 -34.16 -35.96 5.16
N LYS A 219 -34.91 -34.86 5.27
CA LYS A 219 -34.51 -33.56 4.68
C LYS A 219 -33.15 -33.08 5.20
N MET A 220 -32.85 -33.34 6.47
CA MET A 220 -31.57 -32.97 7.09
C MET A 220 -30.40 -33.75 6.49
N PHE A 221 -30.61 -34.99 6.08
CA PHE A 221 -29.59 -35.80 5.41
C PHE A 221 -29.28 -35.29 4.00
N LEU A 222 -30.30 -34.86 3.26
CA LEU A 222 -30.10 -34.23 1.95
C LEU A 222 -29.27 -32.93 2.06
N VAL A 223 -29.58 -32.08 3.06
CA VAL A 223 -28.81 -30.86 3.32
C VAL A 223 -27.35 -31.17 3.65
N PHE A 224 -27.10 -32.23 4.43
CA PHE A 224 -25.76 -32.70 4.75
C PHE A 224 -24.97 -33.10 3.49
N ILE A 225 -25.54 -33.97 2.63
CA ILE A 225 -24.87 -34.42 1.39
C ILE A 225 -24.61 -33.26 0.44
N VAL A 226 -25.56 -32.34 0.28
CA VAL A 226 -25.39 -31.16 -0.58
C VAL A 226 -24.29 -30.25 -0.01
N SER A 227 -24.25 -30.05 1.31
CA SER A 227 -23.20 -29.25 1.95
C SER A 227 -21.82 -29.88 1.81
N ASP A 228 -21.70 -31.20 1.96
CA ASP A 228 -20.43 -31.92 1.81
C ASP A 228 -19.92 -31.86 0.37
N ALA A 229 -20.81 -32.05 -0.62
CA ALA A 229 -20.50 -31.92 -2.04
C ALA A 229 -20.05 -30.50 -2.43
N ILE A 230 -20.74 -29.46 -1.94
CA ILE A 230 -20.36 -28.06 -2.16
C ILE A 230 -18.98 -27.79 -1.56
N SER A 231 -18.74 -28.28 -0.35
CA SER A 231 -17.48 -28.10 0.36
C SER A 231 -16.32 -28.78 -0.38
N LEU A 232 -16.51 -30.01 -0.88
CA LEU A 232 -15.55 -30.71 -1.74
C LEU A 232 -15.27 -29.95 -3.05
N PHE A 233 -16.30 -29.42 -3.70
CA PHE A 233 -16.15 -28.63 -4.91
C PHE A 233 -15.29 -27.37 -4.67
N TYR A 234 -15.56 -26.62 -3.61
CA TYR A 234 -14.74 -25.46 -3.25
C TYR A 234 -13.31 -25.85 -2.90
N PHE A 235 -13.11 -26.98 -2.21
CA PHE A 235 -11.78 -27.49 -1.92
C PHE A 235 -10.96 -27.72 -3.20
N PHE A 236 -11.49 -28.47 -4.18
CA PHE A 236 -10.79 -28.73 -5.44
C PHE A 236 -10.57 -27.46 -6.26
N LEU A 237 -11.51 -26.52 -6.24
CA LEU A 237 -11.37 -25.26 -6.97
C LEU A 237 -10.23 -24.39 -6.42
N PHE A 238 -10.09 -24.31 -5.09
CA PHE A 238 -9.06 -23.50 -4.44
C PHE A 238 -7.69 -24.18 -4.38
N PHE A 239 -7.63 -25.49 -4.14
CA PHE A 239 -6.37 -26.22 -3.95
C PHE A 239 -5.90 -27.01 -5.17
N GLY A 240 -6.82 -27.46 -6.03
CA GLY A 240 -6.49 -28.23 -7.24
C GLY A 240 -5.66 -27.45 -8.25
N ASN A 241 -5.81 -26.11 -8.28
CA ASN A 241 -5.02 -25.23 -9.16
C ASN A 241 -3.61 -24.91 -8.64
N SER A 242 -3.23 -25.35 -7.43
CA SER A 242 -1.92 -25.05 -6.83
C SER A 242 -0.91 -26.21 -6.91
N LEU A 243 -1.30 -27.36 -7.46
CA LEU A 243 -0.50 -28.59 -7.56
C LEU A 243 -0.08 -28.95 -9.00
N GLY A 244 -0.40 -28.10 -9.98
CA GLY A 244 -0.07 -28.26 -11.40
C GLY A 244 1.09 -27.38 -11.85
#